data_AF-I9QDR9-F1
#
_entry.id   AF-I9QDR9-F1
#
_cell.length_a   1.000
_cell.length_b   1.000
_cell.length_c   1.000
_cell.angle_alpha   90.00
_cell.angle_beta   90.00
_cell.angle_gamma   90.00
#
_symmetry.space_group_name_H-M   'P 1'
#
loop_
_entity.id
_entity.type
_entity.pdbx_description
1 polymer ?
#
loop_
_entity_poly.entity_id
_entity_poly.type
_entity_poly.pdbx_seq_one_letter_code
_entity_poly.pdbx_strand_id
1 'polypeptide(L)' 'MEVCKTDMQKIIKYLDDAARMYDNHPGQRNVCRAWVIRQLIKKLNKKLVVTSK' A
#
# COMPACT_ATOMS: atom_id res chain seq x y z
N MET A 1 19.18 -10.69 2.48
CA MET A 1 17.85 -10.94 1.88
C MET A 1 17.51 -9.72 1.04
N GLU A 2 17.76 -9.78 -0.27
CA GLU A 2 17.35 -8.72 -1.18
C GLU A 2 15.86 -8.85 -1.43
N VAL A 3 15.10 -7.78 -1.18
CA VAL A 3 13.67 -7.78 -1.48
C VAL A 3 13.50 -7.60 -2.98
N CYS A 4 12.97 -8.61 -3.66
CA CYS A 4 12.78 -8.56 -5.10
C CYS A 4 11.70 -7.52 -5.48
N LYS A 5 11.80 -6.92 -6.68
CA LYS A 5 10.80 -5.96 -7.19
C LYS A 5 9.38 -6.54 -7.16
N THR A 6 9.24 -7.84 -7.44
CA THR A 6 7.94 -8.55 -7.40
C THR A 6 7.38 -8.65 -5.99
N ASP A 7 8.22 -8.88 -4.98
CA ASP A 7 7.77 -8.93 -3.58
C ASP A 7 7.27 -7.56 -3.11
N MET A 8 7.95 -6.50 -3.53
CA MET A 8 7.52 -5.12 -3.27
C MET A 8 6.17 -4.81 -3.93
N GLN A 9 5.96 -5.27 -5.17
CA GLN A 9 4.66 -5.14 -5.85
C GLN A 9 3.55 -5.92 -5.13
N LYS A 10 3.85 -7.13 -4.63
CA LYS A 10 2.89 -7.91 -3.82
C LYS A 10 2.52 -7.18 -2.53
N ILE A 11 3.51 -6.62 -1.81
CA ILE A 11 3.26 -5.85 -0.58
C ILE A 11 2.37 -4.65 -0.87
N ILE A 12 2.64 -3.91 -1.96
CA ILE A 12 1.80 -2.77 -2.37
C ILE A 12 0.37 -3.22 -2.67
N LYS A 13 0.19 -4.34 -3.37
CA LYS A 13 -1.13 -4.89 -3.67
C LYS A 13 -1.90 -5.26 -2.40
N TYR A 14 -1.27 -5.96 -1.46
CA TYR A 14 -1.89 -6.30 -0.18
C TYR A 14 -2.33 -5.06 0.61
N LEU A 15 -1.52 -4.00 0.61
CA LEU A 15 -1.87 -2.74 1.24
C LEU A 15 -3.06 -2.05 0.54
N ASP A 16 -3.10 -2.06 -0.80
CA ASP A 16 -4.21 -1.47 -1.55
C ASP A 16 -5.53 -2.22 -1.29
N ASP A 17 -5.48 -3.55 -1.29
CA ASP A 17 -6.64 -4.39 -0.98
C ASP A 17 -7.15 -4.14 0.45
N ALA A 18 -6.25 -3.96 1.43
CA ALA A 18 -6.63 -3.61 2.79
C ALA A 18 -7.28 -2.22 2.88
N ALA A 19 -6.77 -1.22 2.15
CA ALA A 19 -7.38 0.11 2.11
C ALA A 19 -8.80 0.05 1.51
N ARG A 20 -9.01 -0.72 0.44
CA ARG A 20 -10.33 -0.94 -0.16
C ARG A 20 -11.28 -1.65 0.80
N MET A 21 -10.80 -2.64 1.55
CA MET A 21 -11.59 -3.30 2.57
C MET A 21 -12.13 -2.29 3.59
N TYR A 22 -11.28 -1.38 4.10
CA TYR A 22 -11.69 -0.37 5.07
C TYR A 22 -12.70 0.64 4.53
N ASP A 23 -12.63 1.01 3.26
CA ASP A 23 -13.62 1.92 2.64
C ASP A 23 -14.98 1.24 2.42
N ASN A 24 -14.96 -0.05 2.09
CA ASN A 24 -16.15 -0.80 1.72
C ASN A 24 -16.83 -1.49 2.91
N HIS A 25 -16.19 -1.56 4.09
CA HIS A 25 -16.77 -2.24 5.25
C HIS A 25 -17.91 -1.42 5.88
N PRO A 26 -19.18 -1.84 5.73
CA PRO A 26 -20.32 -1.12 6.30
C PRO A 26 -20.25 -1.16 7.82
N GLY A 27 -20.46 -0.02 8.50
CA GLY A 27 -20.44 0.05 9.97
C GLY A 27 -19.04 0.05 10.62
N GLN A 28 -17.96 -0.23 9.89
CA GLN A 28 -16.57 -0.09 10.37
C GLN A 28 -15.68 0.63 9.36
N ARG A 29 -16.23 1.64 8.69
CA ARG A 29 -15.48 2.48 7.75
C ARG A 29 -14.38 3.22 8.48
N ASN A 30 -13.15 2.75 8.33
CA ASN A 30 -11.96 3.35 8.92
C ASN A 30 -11.24 4.22 7.86
N VAL A 31 -11.90 5.29 7.42
CA VAL A 31 -11.42 6.18 6.35
C VAL A 31 -10.01 6.71 6.63
N CYS A 32 -9.73 7.09 7.89
CA CYS A 32 -8.41 7.54 8.30
C CYS A 32 -7.32 6.47 8.11
N ARG A 33 -7.62 5.20 8.44
CA ARG A 33 -6.67 4.09 8.25
C ARG A 33 -6.45 3.82 6.77
N ALA A 34 -7.51 3.78 5.97
CA ALA A 34 -7.41 3.63 4.52
C ALA A 34 -6.54 4.75 3.91
N TRP A 35 -6.71 5.99 4.36
CA TRP A 35 -5.90 7.12 3.90
C TRP A 35 -4.42 6.97 4.26
N VAL A 36 -4.09 6.58 5.49
CA VAL A 36 -2.69 6.36 5.91
C VAL A 36 -2.04 5.25 5.09
N ILE A 37 -2.76 4.15 4.83
CA ILE A 37 -2.27 3.06 4.00
C ILE A 37 -1.93 3.55 2.58
N ARG A 38 -2.79 4.38 1.98
CA ARG A 38 -2.50 5.01 0.67
C ARG A 38 -1.25 5.89 0.68
N GLN A 39 -1.02 6.66 1.75
CA GLN A 39 0.21 7.45 1.88
C GLN A 39 1.47 6.56 1.97
N LEU A 40 1.38 5.44 2.67
CA LEU A 40 2.47 4.45 2.75
C LEU A 40 2.76 3.85 1.36
N ILE A 41 1.73 3.46 0.61
CA ILE A 41 1.87 2.96 -0.77
C ILE A 41 2.58 4.00 -1.65
N LYS A 42 2.19 5.28 -1.56
CA LYS A 42 2.82 6.37 -2.32
C LYS A 42 4.30 6.52 -1.96
N LYS A 43 4.65 6.44 -0.68
CA LYS A 43 6.04 6.51 -0.20
C LYS A 43 6.88 5.33 -0.70
N LEU A 44 6.33 4.11 -0.68
CA LEU A 44 6.98 2.90 -1.18
C LEU A 44 7.26 2.98 -2.67
N ASN A 45 6.26 3.37 -3.47
CA ASN A 45 6.42 3.54 -4.91
C ASN A 45 7.50 4.58 -5.25
N LYS A 46 7.54 5.72 -4.53
CA LYS A 46 8.58 6.73 -4.74
C LYS A 46 9.99 6.16 -4.48
N LYS A 47 10.16 5.36 -3.42
CA LYS A 47 11.45 4.72 -3.13
C LYS A 47 11.85 3.70 -4.20
N LEU A 48 10.91 2.89 -4.69
CA LEU A 48 11.17 1.90 -5.75
C LEU A 48 11.61 2.54 -7.07
N VAL A 49 10.99 3.65 -7.44
CA VAL A 49 11.36 4.41 -8.64
C VAL A 49 12.74 5.04 -8.49
N VAL A 50 13.07 5.58 -7.31
CA VAL A 50 14.39 6.17 -7.04
C VAL A 50 15.50 5.12 -7.06
N THR A 51 15.27 3.92 -6.51
CA THR A 51 16.27 2.84 -6.46
C THR A 51 16.48 2.15 -7.82
N SER A 52 15.63 2.35 -8.82
CA SER A 52 15.81 1.80 -10.18
C SER A 52 16.56 2.73 -11.15
N LYS A 53 16.95 3.93 -10.71
CA LYS A 53 17.84 4.84 -11.45
C LYS A 53 19.27 4.67 -10.96
#